data_AF-A0A927AQC7-F1
#
_entry.id   AF-A0A927AQC7-F1
#
_cell.length_a   1.000
_cell.length_b   1.000
_cell.length_c   1.000
_cell.angle_alpha   90.00
_cell.angle_beta   90.00
_cell.angle_gamma   90.00
#
_symmetry.space_group_name_H-M   'P 1'
#
loop_
_entity.id
_entity.type
_entity.pdbx_description
1 polymer ?
#
loop_
_entity_poly.entity_id
_entity_poly.type
_entity_poly.pdbx_seq_one_letter_code
_entity_poly.pdbx_strand_id
1 'polypeptide(L)'
;MTHSITQLQAWLDRPVYTQGVVLYESLLGEGFLLTLFKTGDDAYNRGKLQDALEAHLAQLLQQQADQKAAYPDTLKSQLSSAGQLMDERTLLKERLRVLFNSGVGQSDDAKALAFRILGITDQLDAIYGEQHFFEQHGFLPDAASAQLPESDTLADLLKRRNSVRTYVTKYQKELANTFEPARRKKVTRRLEGFLTELQQLNTQIALLNPS
;
A
#
# COMPACT_ATOMS: atom_id res chain seq x y z
N MET A 1 -5.38 -6.10 1.70
CA MET A 1 -5.43 -6.07 3.18
C MET A 1 -6.70 -5.39 3.70
N THR A 2 -7.02 -4.18 3.23
CA THR A 2 -8.22 -3.42 3.67
C THR A 2 -9.54 -4.17 3.45
N HIS A 3 -9.70 -4.85 2.31
CA HIS A 3 -10.90 -5.63 2.00
C HIS A 3 -11.15 -6.78 3.01
N SER A 4 -10.10 -7.52 3.37
CA SER A 4 -10.17 -8.64 4.32
C SER A 4 -10.57 -8.16 5.73
N ILE A 5 -10.04 -7.02 6.18
CA ILE A 5 -10.42 -6.40 7.47
C ILE A 5 -11.90 -6.04 7.46
N THR A 6 -12.38 -5.37 6.41
CA THR A 6 -13.80 -4.98 6.29
C THR A 6 -14.74 -6.19 6.25
N GLN A 7 -14.38 -7.25 5.53
CA GLN A 7 -15.17 -8.49 5.48
C GLN A 7 -15.26 -9.17 6.85
N LEU A 8 -14.14 -9.25 7.58
CA LEU A 8 -14.09 -9.81 8.93
C LEU A 8 -14.95 -9.00 9.90
N GLN A 9 -14.82 -7.67 9.90
CA GLN A 9 -15.61 -6.79 10.75
C GLN A 9 -17.12 -6.92 10.45
N ALA A 10 -17.50 -6.88 9.17
CA ALA A 10 -18.90 -7.02 8.77
C ALA A 10 -19.49 -8.38 9.18
N TRP A 11 -18.70 -9.45 9.12
CA TRP A 11 -19.13 -10.77 9.58
C TRP A 11 -19.22 -10.83 11.12
N LEU A 12 -18.26 -10.26 11.86
CA LEU A 12 -18.29 -10.25 13.33
C LEU A 12 -19.48 -9.45 13.89
N ASP A 13 -19.89 -8.39 13.20
CA ASP A 13 -21.08 -7.62 13.58
C ASP A 13 -22.38 -8.43 13.40
N ARG A 14 -22.41 -9.35 12.43
CA ARG A 14 -23.58 -10.17 12.08
C ARG A 14 -23.15 -11.60 11.69
N PRO A 15 -22.79 -12.44 12.66
CA PRO A 15 -22.18 -13.73 12.38
C PRO A 15 -23.18 -14.71 11.77
N VAL A 16 -22.90 -15.11 10.52
CA VAL A 16 -23.60 -16.20 9.83
C VAL A 16 -22.61 -17.34 9.64
N TYR A 17 -22.85 -18.48 10.28
CA TYR A 17 -21.87 -19.57 10.37
C TYR A 17 -21.35 -20.03 9.00
N THR A 18 -22.25 -20.34 8.07
CA THR A 18 -21.87 -20.81 6.72
C THR A 18 -21.02 -19.80 5.95
N GLN A 19 -21.32 -18.51 6.08
CA GLN A 19 -20.50 -17.44 5.49
C GLN A 19 -19.14 -17.34 6.19
N GLY A 20 -19.12 -17.56 7.51
CA GLY A 20 -17.88 -17.56 8.30
C GLY A 20 -16.95 -18.70 7.91
N VAL A 21 -17.47 -19.89 7.61
CA VAL A 21 -16.66 -21.03 7.14
C VAL A 21 -16.03 -20.71 5.78
N VAL A 22 -16.79 -20.13 4.84
CA VAL A 22 -16.26 -19.70 3.54
C VAL A 22 -15.21 -18.59 3.72
N LEU A 23 -15.48 -17.63 4.61
CA LEU A 23 -14.56 -16.55 4.92
C LEU A 23 -13.25 -17.09 5.51
N TYR A 24 -13.34 -18.01 6.46
CA TYR A 24 -12.19 -18.71 7.05
C TYR A 24 -11.36 -19.41 5.98
N GLU A 25 -11.99 -20.21 5.13
CA GLU A 25 -11.31 -20.92 4.04
C GLU A 25 -10.58 -19.95 3.10
N SER A 26 -11.19 -18.80 2.78
CA SER A 26 -10.59 -17.81 1.88
C SER A 26 -9.41 -17.04 2.49
N LEU A 27 -9.39 -16.83 3.80
CA LEU A 27 -8.41 -15.98 4.49
C LEU A 27 -7.30 -16.77 5.19
N LEU A 28 -7.67 -17.86 5.87
CA LEU A 28 -6.80 -18.66 6.73
C LEU A 28 -6.39 -19.98 6.06
N GLY A 29 -7.09 -20.38 4.99
CA GLY A 29 -6.77 -21.54 4.19
C GLY A 29 -7.28 -22.86 4.78
N GLU A 30 -6.66 -23.96 4.34
CA GLU A 30 -7.05 -25.32 4.71
C GLU A 30 -6.39 -25.77 6.02
N GLY A 31 -7.06 -26.66 6.76
CA GLY A 31 -6.51 -27.25 7.98
C GLY A 31 -7.55 -28.01 8.79
N PHE A 32 -7.12 -28.58 9.92
CA PHE A 32 -7.99 -29.33 10.83
C PHE A 32 -9.22 -28.54 11.27
N LEU A 33 -9.05 -27.25 11.58
CA LEU A 33 -10.16 -26.37 11.98
C LEU A 33 -11.19 -26.19 10.86
N LEU A 34 -10.75 -26.06 9.59
CA LEU A 34 -11.69 -25.98 8.48
C LEU A 34 -12.49 -27.27 8.31
N THR A 35 -11.84 -28.43 8.44
CA THR A 35 -12.52 -29.73 8.40
C THR A 35 -13.54 -29.82 9.53
N LEU A 36 -13.16 -29.41 10.75
CA LEU A 36 -14.04 -29.32 11.90
C LEU A 36 -15.23 -28.39 11.62
N PHE A 37 -15.02 -27.22 11.02
CA PHE A 37 -16.12 -26.29 10.74
C PHE A 37 -17.08 -26.83 9.67
N LYS A 38 -16.57 -27.60 8.71
CA LYS A 38 -17.39 -28.24 7.67
C LYS A 38 -18.26 -29.39 8.20
N THR A 39 -18.04 -29.90 9.42
CA THR A 39 -18.88 -30.99 9.97
C THR A 39 -20.25 -30.51 10.46
N GLY A 40 -20.38 -29.24 10.86
CA GLY A 40 -21.67 -28.70 11.25
C GLY A 40 -21.60 -27.44 12.12
N ASP A 41 -22.76 -26.77 12.23
CA ASP A 41 -22.97 -25.56 13.02
C ASP A 41 -23.44 -25.91 14.44
N ASP A 42 -22.49 -26.22 15.32
CA ASP A 42 -22.74 -26.37 16.75
C ASP A 42 -22.14 -25.21 17.56
N ALA A 43 -22.53 -25.09 18.82
CA ALA A 43 -22.10 -23.98 19.68
C ALA A 43 -20.57 -23.92 19.86
N TYR A 44 -19.90 -25.08 19.87
CA TYR A 44 -18.44 -25.15 20.01
C TYR A 44 -17.76 -24.67 18.73
N ASN A 45 -18.20 -25.16 17.58
CA ASN A 45 -17.69 -24.78 16.27
C ASN A 45 -17.92 -23.29 15.98
N ARG A 46 -19.08 -22.74 16.34
CA ARG A 46 -19.35 -21.29 16.25
C ARG A 46 -18.34 -20.48 17.05
N GLY A 47 -18.13 -20.84 18.32
CA GLY A 47 -17.16 -20.17 19.17
C GLY A 47 -15.75 -20.25 18.60
N LYS A 48 -15.33 -21.43 18.15
CA LYS A 48 -14.00 -21.63 17.55
C LYS A 48 -13.79 -20.89 16.25
N LEU A 49 -14.82 -20.82 15.41
CA LEU A 49 -14.78 -20.06 14.17
C LEU A 49 -14.65 -18.56 14.47
N GLN A 50 -15.46 -18.05 15.40
CA GLN A 50 -15.39 -16.65 15.84
C GLN A 50 -14.02 -16.32 16.43
N ASP A 51 -13.52 -17.10 17.40
CA ASP A 51 -12.20 -16.91 18.02
C ASP A 51 -11.09 -16.82 16.96
N ALA A 52 -11.13 -17.71 15.97
CA ALA A 52 -10.09 -17.76 14.94
C ALA A 52 -10.16 -16.56 13.97
N LEU A 53 -11.36 -16.12 13.59
CA LEU A 53 -11.57 -14.94 12.75
C LEU A 53 -11.24 -13.64 13.50
N GLU A 54 -11.56 -13.54 14.79
CA GLU A 54 -11.17 -12.42 15.66
C GLU A 54 -9.65 -12.34 15.83
N ALA A 55 -8.98 -13.47 16.10
CA ALA A 55 -7.53 -13.53 16.20
C ALA A 55 -6.86 -13.09 14.89
N HIS A 56 -7.40 -13.52 13.74
CA HIS A 56 -6.90 -13.10 12.44
C HIS A 56 -7.13 -11.61 12.17
N LEU A 57 -8.30 -11.08 12.54
CA LEU A 57 -8.58 -9.64 12.45
C LEU A 57 -7.58 -8.83 13.29
N ALA A 58 -7.32 -9.25 14.52
CA ALA A 58 -6.35 -8.59 15.39
C ALA A 58 -4.94 -8.60 14.78
N GLN A 59 -4.53 -9.72 14.18
CA GLN A 59 -3.25 -9.81 13.46
C GLN A 59 -3.18 -8.85 12.28
N LEU A 60 -4.23 -8.75 11.46
CA LEU A 60 -4.27 -7.84 10.31
C LEU A 60 -4.23 -6.37 10.76
N LEU A 61 -4.94 -6.02 11.82
CA LEU A 61 -4.92 -4.66 12.39
C LEU A 61 -3.54 -4.30 12.93
N GLN A 62 -2.86 -5.23 13.62
CA GLN A 62 -1.50 -5.02 14.10
C GLN A 62 -0.52 -4.82 12.93
N GLN A 63 -0.59 -5.68 11.90
CA GLN A 63 0.25 -5.53 10.70
C GLN A 63 0.04 -4.19 10.01
N GLN A 64 -1.21 -3.72 9.91
CA GLN A 64 -1.51 -2.41 9.35
C GLN A 64 -0.94 -1.28 10.21
N ALA A 65 -1.02 -1.39 11.54
CA ALA A 65 -0.44 -0.41 12.46
C ALA A 65 1.08 -0.35 12.35
N ASP A 66 1.75 -1.51 12.28
CA ASP A 66 3.20 -1.60 12.12
C ASP A 66 3.67 -1.00 10.78
N GLN A 67 2.93 -1.26 9.70
CA GLN A 67 3.20 -0.66 8.38
C GLN A 67 3.07 0.86 8.43
N LYS A 68 1.97 1.39 9.00
CA LYS A 68 1.76 2.84 9.15
C LYS A 68 2.80 3.49 10.06
N ALA A 69 3.26 2.79 11.09
CA ALA A 69 4.33 3.27 11.96
C ALA A 69 5.65 3.45 11.19
N ALA A 70 5.90 2.56 10.22
CA ALA A 70 7.08 2.60 9.35
C ALA A 70 7.04 3.71 8.28
N TYR A 71 5.93 4.44 8.12
CA TYR A 71 5.85 5.51 7.12
C TYR A 71 6.87 6.62 7.41
N PRO A 72 7.55 7.15 6.38
CA PRO A 72 8.37 8.34 6.50
C PRO A 72 7.56 9.53 7.02
N ASP A 73 8.19 10.43 7.77
CA ASP A 73 7.52 11.60 8.35
C ASP A 73 6.91 12.52 7.28
N THR A 74 7.56 12.59 6.11
CA THR A 74 7.03 13.30 4.94
C THR A 74 5.67 12.73 4.52
N LEU A 75 5.59 11.41 4.34
CA LEU A 75 4.34 10.75 3.97
C LEU A 75 3.26 10.90 5.05
N LYS A 76 3.63 10.80 6.33
CA LYS A 76 2.70 11.04 7.45
C LYS A 76 2.11 12.45 7.39
N SER A 77 2.95 13.46 7.15
CA SER A 77 2.49 14.85 7.01
C SER A 77 1.59 15.04 5.78
N GLN A 78 1.95 14.45 4.64
CA GLN A 78 1.15 14.49 3.41
C GLN A 78 -0.22 13.84 3.62
N LEU A 79 -0.27 12.67 4.26
CA LEU A 79 -1.53 11.99 4.59
C LEU A 79 -2.39 12.78 5.57
N SER A 80 -1.78 13.48 6.52
CA SER A 80 -2.52 14.39 7.39
C SER A 80 -3.13 15.56 6.60
N SER A 81 -2.39 16.12 5.64
CA SER A 81 -2.90 17.18 4.76
C SER A 81 -3.96 16.69 3.77
N ALA A 82 -3.90 15.41 3.37
CA ALA A 82 -4.90 14.80 2.49
C ALA A 82 -6.31 14.83 3.12
N GLY A 83 -6.42 14.69 4.45
CA GLY A 83 -7.69 14.87 5.15
C GLY A 83 -8.28 16.27 4.96
N GLN A 84 -7.46 17.31 5.09
CA GLN A 84 -7.88 18.69 4.90
C GLN A 84 -8.31 18.95 3.44
N LEU A 85 -7.59 18.37 2.48
CA LEU A 85 -7.92 18.43 1.06
C LEU A 85 -9.26 17.74 0.75
N MET A 86 -9.57 16.62 1.39
CA MET A 86 -10.87 15.95 1.26
C MET A 86 -12.02 16.82 1.79
N ASP A 87 -11.83 17.45 2.95
CA ASP A 87 -12.82 18.35 3.55
C ASP A 87 -13.05 19.57 2.64
N GLU A 88 -11.97 20.20 2.16
CA GLU A 88 -12.03 21.32 1.23
C GLU A 88 -12.80 20.92 -0.05
N ARG A 89 -12.44 19.79 -0.66
CA ARG A 89 -13.12 19.27 -1.86
C ARG A 89 -14.62 19.05 -1.62
N THR A 90 -15.00 18.56 -0.45
CA THR A 90 -16.40 18.34 -0.09
C THR A 90 -17.17 19.66 -0.03
N LEU A 91 -16.59 20.68 0.62
CA LEU A 91 -17.18 22.02 0.69
C LEU A 91 -17.29 22.68 -0.69
N LEU A 92 -16.25 22.56 -1.52
CA LEU A 92 -16.26 23.13 -2.88
C LEU A 92 -17.32 22.47 -3.76
N LYS A 93 -17.50 21.15 -3.66
CA LYS A 93 -18.56 20.43 -4.39
C LYS A 93 -19.94 20.89 -3.97
N GLU A 94 -20.16 21.10 -2.69
CA GLU A 94 -21.46 21.59 -2.20
C GLU A 94 -21.73 23.03 -2.68
N ARG A 95 -20.73 23.92 -2.62
CA ARG A 95 -20.86 25.28 -3.18
C ARG A 95 -21.14 25.25 -4.68
N LEU A 96 -20.44 24.40 -5.43
CA LEU A 96 -20.66 24.24 -6.86
C LEU A 96 -22.09 23.75 -7.15
N ARG A 97 -22.60 22.78 -6.37
CA ARG A 97 -23.98 22.29 -6.48
C ARG A 97 -25.00 23.42 -6.27
N VAL A 98 -24.79 24.27 -5.26
CA VAL A 98 -25.66 25.44 -5.01
C VAL A 98 -25.67 26.39 -6.21
N LEU A 99 -24.50 26.71 -6.79
CA LEU A 99 -24.40 27.58 -7.97
C LEU A 99 -25.11 26.99 -9.21
N PHE A 100 -25.03 25.68 -9.41
CA PHE A 100 -25.76 25.01 -10.49
C PHE A 100 -27.27 25.09 -10.27
N ASN A 101 -27.74 24.85 -9.05
CA ASN A 101 -29.17 24.87 -8.71
C ASN A 101 -29.77 26.28 -8.79
N SER A 102 -28.97 27.34 -8.60
CA SER A 102 -29.40 28.73 -8.78
C SER A 102 -29.34 29.23 -10.22
N GLY A 103 -28.96 28.38 -11.19
CA GLY A 103 -28.93 28.71 -12.62
C GLY A 103 -27.68 29.48 -13.07
N VAL A 104 -26.71 29.70 -12.19
CA VAL A 104 -25.43 30.37 -12.49
C VAL A 104 -24.27 29.38 -12.65
N GLY A 105 -24.54 28.13 -13.02
CA GLY A 105 -23.53 27.07 -13.15
C GLY A 105 -22.45 27.31 -14.22
N GLN A 106 -22.61 28.30 -15.10
CA GLN A 106 -21.59 28.68 -16.10
C GLN A 106 -20.78 29.92 -15.71
N SER A 107 -20.98 30.47 -14.50
CA SER A 107 -20.21 31.61 -14.02
C SER A 107 -18.72 31.29 -13.92
N ASP A 108 -17.90 32.33 -13.98
CA ASP A 108 -16.45 32.17 -13.81
C ASP A 108 -16.11 31.65 -12.40
N ASP A 109 -16.93 31.97 -11.40
CA ASP A 109 -16.83 31.39 -10.05
C ASP A 109 -17.06 29.87 -10.06
N ALA A 110 -18.08 29.39 -10.78
CA ALA A 110 -18.34 27.95 -10.91
C ALA A 110 -17.16 27.22 -11.59
N LYS A 111 -16.57 27.84 -12.62
CA LYS A 111 -15.36 27.31 -13.28
C LYS A 111 -14.16 27.27 -12.32
N ALA A 112 -13.92 28.34 -11.57
CA ALA A 112 -12.82 28.39 -10.61
C ALA A 112 -12.92 27.31 -9.53
N LEU A 113 -14.14 27.09 -8.99
CA LEU A 113 -14.40 25.99 -8.05
C LEU A 113 -14.15 24.62 -8.69
N ALA A 114 -14.60 24.42 -9.93
CA ALA A 114 -14.39 23.15 -10.65
C ALA A 114 -12.90 22.87 -10.87
N PHE A 115 -12.12 23.87 -11.31
CA PHE A 115 -10.66 23.72 -11.47
C PHE A 115 -9.95 23.45 -10.14
N ARG A 116 -10.38 24.11 -9.06
CA ARG A 116 -9.83 23.82 -7.72
C ARG A 116 -10.14 22.38 -7.29
N ILE A 117 -11.36 21.89 -7.53
CA ILE A 117 -11.74 20.49 -7.23
C ILE A 117 -10.85 19.52 -8.01
N LEU A 118 -10.59 19.78 -9.30
CA LEU A 118 -9.69 18.96 -10.12
C LEU A 118 -8.27 18.97 -9.56
N GLY A 119 -7.71 20.14 -9.27
CA GLY A 119 -6.37 20.25 -8.70
C GLY A 119 -6.23 19.57 -7.34
N ILE A 120 -7.27 19.59 -6.50
CA ILE A 120 -7.29 18.80 -5.25
C ILE A 120 -7.32 17.30 -5.55
N THR A 121 -8.07 16.85 -6.55
CA THR A 121 -8.09 15.45 -6.95
C THR A 121 -6.70 14.99 -7.39
N ASP A 122 -5.99 15.76 -8.23
CA ASP A 122 -4.62 15.43 -8.64
C ASP A 122 -3.66 15.35 -7.44
N GLN A 123 -3.78 16.27 -6.47
CA GLN A 123 -2.97 16.26 -5.26
C GLN A 123 -3.25 15.02 -4.39
N LEU A 124 -4.51 14.65 -4.22
CA LEU A 124 -4.89 13.45 -3.48
C LEU A 124 -4.37 12.20 -4.17
N ASP A 125 -4.49 12.11 -5.50
CA ASP A 125 -4.00 10.98 -6.28
C ASP A 125 -2.48 10.82 -6.15
N ALA A 126 -1.72 11.92 -6.14
CA ALA A 126 -0.28 11.89 -5.89
C ALA A 126 0.06 11.35 -4.49
N ILE A 127 -0.60 11.86 -3.44
CA ILE A 127 -0.37 11.43 -2.04
C ILE A 127 -0.71 9.95 -1.86
N TYR A 128 -1.87 9.51 -2.36
CA TYR A 128 -2.28 8.11 -2.25
C TYR A 128 -1.46 7.20 -3.17
N GLY A 129 -0.96 7.71 -4.29
CA GLY A 129 0.01 7.01 -5.14
C GLY A 129 1.30 6.72 -4.40
N GLU A 130 1.86 7.70 -3.70
CA GLU A 130 3.06 7.53 -2.86
C GLU A 130 2.80 6.55 -1.70
N GLN A 131 1.65 6.66 -1.02
CA GLN A 131 1.26 5.72 0.02
C GLN A 131 1.20 4.30 -0.52
N HIS A 132 0.48 4.08 -1.62
CA HIS A 132 0.31 2.76 -2.21
C HIS A 132 1.65 2.18 -2.70
N PHE A 133 2.51 3.03 -3.28
CA PHE A 133 3.86 2.62 -3.67
C PHE A 133 4.67 2.16 -2.45
N PHE A 134 4.65 2.92 -1.35
CA PHE A 134 5.34 2.54 -0.12
C PHE A 134 4.78 1.23 0.46
N GLU A 135 3.46 1.05 0.47
CA GLU A 135 2.82 -0.18 0.94
C GLU A 135 3.25 -1.40 0.13
N GLN A 136 3.46 -1.26 -1.18
CA GLN A 136 3.88 -2.35 -2.06
C GLN A 136 5.38 -2.64 -2.01
N HIS A 137 6.22 -1.61 -1.88
CA HIS A 137 7.66 -1.72 -2.07
C HIS A 137 8.49 -1.54 -0.78
N GLY A 138 7.90 -0.96 0.26
CA GLY A 138 8.57 -0.67 1.54
C GLY A 138 9.51 0.53 1.54
N PHE A 139 9.53 1.32 0.46
CA PHE A 139 10.31 2.56 0.33
C PHE A 139 9.60 3.58 -0.56
N LEU A 140 9.96 4.86 -0.46
CA LEU A 140 9.51 5.91 -1.37
C LEU A 140 10.62 6.22 -2.39
N PRO A 141 10.28 6.57 -3.65
CA PRO A 141 11.27 7.13 -4.56
C PRO A 141 11.71 8.48 -4.02
N ASP A 142 13.01 8.70 -3.81
CA ASP A 142 13.51 10.03 -3.49
C ASP A 142 13.13 10.97 -4.64
N ALA A 143 12.42 12.06 -4.36
CA ALA A 143 12.08 13.07 -5.37
C ALA A 143 13.35 13.63 -6.05
N ALA A 144 14.49 13.59 -5.36
CA ALA A 144 15.81 13.94 -5.89
C ALA A 144 16.38 12.89 -6.87
N SER A 145 15.97 11.63 -6.79
CA SER A 145 16.45 10.55 -7.68
C SER A 145 15.79 10.55 -9.07
N ALA A 146 14.73 11.35 -9.25
CA ALA A 146 14.11 11.62 -10.55
C ALA A 146 14.86 12.68 -11.37
N GLN A 147 15.77 13.43 -10.75
CA GLN A 147 16.76 14.22 -11.47
C GLN A 147 17.85 13.25 -11.91
N LEU A 148 17.82 12.84 -13.19
CA LEU A 148 18.96 12.20 -13.83
C LEU A 148 20.20 13.04 -13.46
N PRO A 149 21.22 12.48 -12.78
CA PRO A 149 22.47 13.20 -12.64
C PRO A 149 22.93 13.55 -14.06
N GLU A 150 23.08 14.85 -14.35
CA GLU A 150 23.40 15.38 -15.69
C GLU A 150 24.73 14.82 -16.27
N SER A 151 25.42 13.94 -15.55
CA SER A 151 26.73 13.39 -15.88
C SER A 151 26.79 11.86 -16.05
N ASP A 152 25.74 11.08 -15.76
CA ASP A 152 25.81 9.62 -15.95
C ASP A 152 25.47 9.25 -17.40
N THR A 153 26.47 8.79 -18.15
CA THR A 153 26.23 8.24 -19.49
C THR A 153 25.44 6.93 -19.40
N LEU A 154 24.68 6.57 -20.44
CA LEU A 154 23.96 5.29 -20.51
C LEU A 154 24.88 4.09 -20.22
N ALA A 155 26.14 4.18 -20.65
CA ALA A 155 27.15 3.15 -20.40
C ALA A 155 27.46 3.00 -18.89
N ASP A 156 27.54 4.11 -18.15
CA ASP A 156 27.80 4.10 -16.71
C ASP A 156 26.62 3.52 -15.93
N LEU A 157 25.38 3.88 -16.31
CA LEU A 157 24.16 3.31 -15.73
C LEU A 157 24.09 1.78 -15.96
N LEU A 158 24.42 1.31 -17.16
CA LEU A 158 24.46 -0.13 -17.45
C LEU A 158 25.54 -0.86 -16.65
N LYS A 159 26.72 -0.26 -16.49
CA LYS A 159 27.83 -0.81 -15.68
C LYS A 159 27.44 -0.88 -14.20
N ARG A 160 26.81 0.18 -13.68
CA ARG A 160 26.30 0.22 -12.31
C ARG A 160 25.20 -0.81 -12.11
N ARG A 161 24.24 -0.93 -13.03
CA ARG A 161 23.17 -1.94 -13.00
C ARG A 161 23.73 -3.35 -12.88
N ASN A 162 24.74 -3.69 -13.68
CA ASN A 162 25.35 -5.01 -13.64
C ASN A 162 26.09 -5.27 -12.31
N SER A 163 26.73 -4.24 -11.75
CA SER A 163 27.36 -4.31 -10.43
C SER A 163 26.33 -4.55 -9.32
N VAL A 164 25.22 -3.81 -9.34
CA VAL A 164 24.11 -3.98 -8.40
C VAL A 164 23.48 -5.36 -8.52
N ARG A 165 23.22 -5.86 -9.75
CA ARG A 165 22.74 -7.25 -9.97
C ARG A 165 23.63 -8.29 -9.31
N THR A 166 24.95 -8.09 -9.38
CA THR A 166 25.92 -8.99 -8.75
C THR A 166 25.76 -9.00 -7.23
N TYR A 167 25.56 -7.83 -6.62
CA TYR A 167 25.29 -7.73 -5.19
C TYR A 167 23.94 -8.34 -4.79
N VAL A 168 22.88 -8.11 -5.57
CA VAL A 168 21.57 -8.75 -5.35
C VAL A 168 21.73 -10.27 -5.30
N THR A 169 22.36 -10.88 -6.31
CA THR A 169 22.59 -12.34 -6.32
C THR A 169 23.46 -12.79 -5.15
N LYS A 170 24.50 -12.03 -4.80
CA LYS A 170 25.37 -12.34 -3.65
C LYS A 170 24.59 -12.36 -2.34
N TYR A 171 23.79 -11.33 -2.07
CA TYR A 171 23.04 -11.20 -0.82
C TYR A 171 21.83 -12.13 -0.77
N GLN A 172 21.21 -12.48 -1.90
CA GLN A 172 20.21 -13.56 -1.96
C GLN A 172 20.81 -14.91 -1.54
N LYS A 173 22.00 -15.25 -2.06
CA LYS A 173 22.71 -16.46 -1.64
C LYS A 173 23.12 -16.42 -0.17
N GLU A 174 23.61 -15.28 0.31
CA GLU A 174 23.95 -15.12 1.73
C GLU A 174 22.72 -15.26 2.62
N LEU A 175 21.56 -14.71 2.21
CA LEU A 175 20.31 -14.82 2.95
C LEU A 175 19.83 -16.26 3.06
N ALA A 176 19.93 -17.04 1.97
CA ALA A 176 19.57 -18.46 1.96
C ALA A 176 20.44 -19.31 2.92
N ASN A 177 21.70 -18.92 3.11
CA ASN A 177 22.67 -19.63 3.95
C ASN A 177 22.75 -19.10 5.40
N THR A 178 22.01 -18.04 5.73
CA THR A 178 22.06 -17.40 7.06
C THR A 178 20.87 -17.81 7.91
N PHE A 179 21.13 -18.60 8.95
CA PHE A 179 20.10 -19.07 9.89
C PHE A 179 19.94 -18.18 11.13
N GLU A 180 20.97 -17.38 11.45
CA GLU A 180 20.96 -16.48 12.61
C GLU A 180 20.00 -15.29 12.40
N PRO A 181 18.99 -15.07 13.27
CA PRO A 181 17.95 -14.07 13.04
C PRO A 181 18.47 -12.63 12.91
N ALA A 182 19.42 -12.23 13.76
CA ALA A 182 19.99 -10.88 13.77
C ALA A 182 20.77 -10.60 12.48
N ARG A 183 21.60 -11.56 12.05
CA ARG A 183 22.35 -11.47 10.79
C ARG A 183 21.42 -11.51 9.59
N ARG A 184 20.39 -12.37 9.61
CA ARG A 184 19.38 -12.46 8.55
C ARG A 184 18.69 -11.12 8.32
N LYS A 185 18.25 -10.44 9.39
CA LYS A 185 17.66 -9.09 9.31
C LYS A 185 18.61 -8.07 8.66
N LYS A 186 19.89 -8.12 9.01
CA LYS A 186 20.91 -7.21 8.42
C LYS A 186 21.13 -7.49 6.92
N VAL A 187 21.18 -8.75 6.52
CA VAL A 187 21.34 -9.17 5.12
C VAL A 187 20.09 -8.79 4.31
N THR A 188 18.89 -9.03 4.86
CA THR A 188 17.61 -8.62 4.24
C THR A 188 17.61 -7.13 3.96
N ARG A 189 17.95 -6.29 4.95
CA ARG A 189 17.98 -4.83 4.77
C ARG A 189 18.95 -4.37 3.68
N ARG A 190 20.11 -5.02 3.57
CA ARG A 190 21.07 -4.72 2.49
C ARG A 190 20.53 -5.15 1.13
N LEU A 191 19.93 -6.34 1.06
CA LEU A 191 19.33 -6.85 -0.16
C LEU A 191 18.21 -5.93 -0.65
N GLU A 192 17.33 -5.47 0.25
CA GLU A 192 16.29 -4.48 -0.06
C GLU A 192 16.89 -3.21 -0.67
N GLY A 193 17.94 -2.65 -0.07
CA GLY A 193 18.62 -1.48 -0.62
C GLY A 193 19.16 -1.67 -2.06
N PHE A 194 19.77 -2.82 -2.34
CA PHE A 194 20.25 -3.12 -3.71
C PHE A 194 19.12 -3.39 -4.70
N LEU A 195 17.99 -3.96 -4.25
CA LEU A 195 16.81 -4.14 -5.10
C LEU A 195 16.20 -2.79 -5.49
N THR A 196 16.09 -1.87 -4.53
CA THR A 196 15.65 -0.49 -4.78
C THR A 196 16.56 0.22 -5.78
N GLU A 197 17.88 0.17 -5.57
CA GLU A 197 18.85 0.78 -6.49
C GLU A 197 18.76 0.16 -7.90
N LEU A 198 18.59 -1.16 -8.00
CA LEU A 198 18.46 -1.85 -9.28
C LEU A 198 17.22 -1.38 -10.05
N GLN A 199 16.11 -1.18 -9.35
CA GLN A 199 14.87 -0.68 -9.94
C GLN A 199 15.04 0.77 -10.42
N GLN A 200 15.65 1.64 -9.61
CA GLN A 200 15.95 3.02 -10.00
C GLN A 200 16.79 3.08 -11.28
N LEU A 201 17.85 2.25 -11.36
CA LEU A 201 18.70 2.17 -12.55
C LEU A 201 17.92 1.68 -13.79
N ASN A 202 17.03 0.70 -13.63
CA ASN A 202 16.20 0.24 -14.73
C ASN A 202 15.25 1.34 -15.23
N THR A 203 14.65 2.10 -14.32
CA THR A 203 13.79 3.24 -14.68
C THR A 203 14.58 4.32 -15.42
N GLN A 204 15.77 4.68 -14.92
CA GLN A 204 16.63 5.67 -15.58
C GLN A 204 17.09 5.22 -16.97
N ILE A 205 17.46 3.94 -17.13
CA ILE A 205 17.83 3.36 -18.42
C ILE A 205 16.63 3.38 -19.39
N ALA A 206 15.43 3.05 -18.92
CA ALA A 206 14.21 3.06 -19.75
C ALA A 206 13.87 4.48 -20.23
N LEU A 207 14.07 5.50 -19.39
CA LEU A 207 13.86 6.90 -19.76
C LEU A 207 14.86 7.39 -20.83
N LEU A 208 16.10 6.91 -20.80
CA LEU A 208 17.15 7.28 -21.78
C LEU A 208 17.10 6.47 -23.07
N ASN A 209 16.38 5.35 -23.10
CA ASN A 209 16.23 4.50 -24.28
C ASN A 209 14.76 4.06 -24.45
N PRO A 210 13.85 5.01 -24.75
CA PRO A 210 12.47 4.67 -25.06
C PRO A 210 12.47 3.88 -26.38
N SER A 211 12.06 2.61 -26.29
CA SER A 211 11.91 1.73 -27.46
C SER A 211 10.75 2.17 -28.36
#